data_AF-A0ABD5XWS9-F1
#
_entry.id   AF-A0ABD5XWS9-F1
#
_cell.length_a   1.000
_cell.length_b   1.000
_cell.length_c   1.000
_cell.angle_alpha   90.00
_cell.angle_beta   90.00
_cell.angle_gamma   90.00
#
_symmetry.space_group_name_H-M   'P 1'
#
loop_
_entity.id
_entity.type
_entity.pdbx_description
1 polymer ?
#
loop_
_entity_poly.entity_id
_entity_poly.type
_entity_poly.pdbx_seq_one_letter_code
_entity_poly.pdbx_strand_id
1 'polypeptide(L)'
;MISRARLRRIAAVSLGIFLVLAVGIAALAGTGVLAKPTVEGVESDWGTVTAETTEIRTTATVTNPNPVGVPGVVDVAYTARLNDVVLARGERTGVGFGPGTNELHLSTAMSNSKIAKWWVTHVNGGEKSKLRVDATVSAPGFSRDVPAQRSAVETDLLGGFAKEGGRTVEFRGEPFLRVGEQRAEWGEANESVTPLSVTSTVENVHDYPVSLDGVEYAVEMNNVTLAADRQLSGVTVEPGETGRLDVRMNLDTARMADWWANHVNDSERSTLSVELYGLVERDGEYKRVPIRIYERSLTLETDVLGGGSTSVTARDAPERDIEFERPRINDTDREWGAVDEETTEILTTVALNNTNDDAAINDLLSIRAAQHTAVNGILVATGRQRTDGLDAGRSEFELTSTMNNSKVPAWWARHVNRGEASTVTTTPEVRADLGFTRFDVPVVDQRSEFETNLLAGMGDGEAETVAVDGREAMVVRPESVRWGQATPETAPIDVNATLENEQPAPVTVTEIRYRVALNDVVLANRTAPGTHTVPPGESESIGFTMALDNQRMDEWWVTHVRRGESSNLTVAVTATVETQAGTETVRLDSLSQNSTVTTDVLGDS
;
A
#
# COMPACT_ATOMS: atom_id res chain seq x y z
N MET A 1 13.25 -13.08 45.04
CA MET A 1 12.56 -12.66 46.28
C MET A 1 13.07 -11.29 46.67
N ILE A 2 12.43 -10.23 46.19
CA ILE A 2 12.75 -8.84 46.54
C ILE A 2 11.88 -8.51 47.76
N SER A 3 12.50 -8.05 48.85
CA SER A 3 11.80 -7.72 50.09
C SER A 3 10.82 -6.57 49.85
N ARG A 4 9.54 -6.80 50.13
CA ARG A 4 8.50 -5.77 50.19
C ARG A 4 8.84 -4.79 51.32
N ALA A 5 9.51 -3.69 51.00
CA ALA A 5 9.56 -2.54 51.91
C ALA A 5 8.13 -1.98 51.97
N ARG A 6 7.44 -2.19 53.09
CA ARG A 6 6.15 -1.53 53.38
C ARG A 6 6.45 -0.06 53.60
N LEU A 7 6.27 0.77 52.58
CA LEU A 7 6.23 2.21 52.73
C LEU A 7 5.00 2.54 53.57
N ARG A 8 5.21 3.17 54.74
CA ARG A 8 4.13 3.68 55.59
C ARG A 8 3.40 4.79 54.82
N ARG A 9 2.13 4.57 54.47
CA ARG A 9 1.27 5.53 53.77
C ARG A 9 0.09 5.92 54.67
N ILE A 10 -0.11 7.21 54.91
CA ILE A 10 -1.25 7.74 55.70
C ILE A 10 -2.41 7.96 54.73
N ALA A 11 -3.38 7.05 54.71
CA ALA A 11 -4.45 7.12 53.74
C ALA A 11 -5.53 8.18 54.06
N ALA A 12 -6.27 8.66 53.06
CA ALA A 12 -7.44 9.53 53.29
C ALA A 12 -8.60 8.75 53.95
N VAL A 13 -8.78 7.47 53.58
CA VAL A 13 -9.68 6.53 54.28
C VAL A 13 -9.19 6.28 55.71
N SER A 14 -7.87 6.13 55.88
CA SER A 14 -7.23 6.04 57.19
C SER A 14 -7.49 7.28 58.03
N LEU A 15 -7.42 8.49 57.46
CA LEU A 15 -7.68 9.74 58.17
C LEU A 15 -9.15 9.87 58.59
N GLY A 16 -10.06 9.31 57.79
CA GLY A 16 -11.48 9.20 58.14
C GLY A 16 -11.67 8.30 59.34
N ILE A 17 -11.16 7.07 59.26
CA ILE A 17 -11.18 6.10 60.34
C ILE A 17 -10.42 6.62 61.58
N PHE A 18 -9.34 7.38 61.40
CA PHE A 18 -8.57 8.07 62.44
C PHE A 18 -9.46 9.04 63.21
N LEU A 19 -10.16 9.93 62.51
CA LEU A 19 -11.03 10.92 63.13
C LEU A 19 -12.23 10.27 63.79
N VAL A 20 -12.71 9.16 63.24
CA VAL A 20 -13.81 8.37 63.80
C VAL A 20 -13.39 7.76 65.13
N LEU A 21 -12.26 7.06 65.15
CA LEU A 21 -11.68 6.55 66.38
C LEU A 21 -11.41 7.71 67.36
N ALA A 22 -10.76 8.79 66.94
CA ALA A 22 -10.47 9.93 67.81
C ALA A 22 -11.73 10.59 68.42
N VAL A 23 -12.80 10.76 67.65
CA VAL A 23 -14.07 11.36 68.11
C VAL A 23 -14.84 10.40 69.02
N GLY A 24 -14.89 9.12 68.67
CA GLY A 24 -15.48 8.08 69.50
C GLY A 24 -14.86 8.00 70.89
N ILE A 25 -13.54 8.15 70.91
CA ILE A 25 -12.75 8.11 72.13
C ILE A 25 -12.87 9.42 72.94
N ALA A 26 -12.95 10.58 72.29
CA ALA A 26 -13.18 11.85 72.97
C ALA A 26 -14.55 11.93 73.66
N ALA A 27 -15.57 11.24 73.14
CA ALA A 27 -16.91 11.19 73.73
C ALA A 27 -16.96 10.42 75.07
N LEU A 28 -16.13 9.39 75.22
CA LEU A 28 -16.01 8.61 76.46
C LEU A 28 -15.34 9.41 77.60
N ALA A 29 -14.52 10.40 77.27
CA ALA A 29 -13.88 11.32 78.23
C ALA A 29 -14.83 12.43 78.75
N GLY A 30 -16.07 12.52 78.24
CA GLY A 30 -17.08 13.51 78.65
C GLY A 30 -17.55 13.40 80.11
N THR A 31 -17.06 12.40 80.86
CA THR A 31 -17.33 12.18 82.28
C THR A 31 -16.41 12.99 83.22
N GLY A 32 -15.38 13.66 82.70
CA GLY A 32 -14.53 14.62 83.44
C GLY A 32 -13.41 14.02 84.30
N VAL A 33 -13.28 12.69 84.37
CA VAL A 33 -12.32 11.98 85.26
C VAL A 33 -11.14 11.34 84.51
N LEU A 34 -11.21 11.23 83.17
CA LEU A 34 -10.22 10.52 82.35
C LEU A 34 -9.57 11.45 81.30
N ALA A 35 -8.29 11.24 81.02
CA ALA A 35 -7.58 11.91 79.93
C ALA A 35 -8.05 11.36 78.58
N LYS A 36 -8.06 12.17 77.53
CA LYS A 36 -8.51 11.77 76.19
C LYS A 36 -7.47 10.85 75.54
N PRO A 37 -7.81 9.62 75.13
CA PRO A 37 -6.93 8.85 74.26
C PRO A 37 -6.71 9.54 72.91
N THR A 38 -5.57 9.26 72.31
CA THR A 38 -5.10 9.88 71.06
C THR A 38 -4.88 8.81 70.01
N VAL A 39 -5.30 9.08 68.79
CA VAL A 39 -4.90 8.26 67.64
C VAL A 39 -3.54 8.81 67.17
N GLU A 40 -2.52 7.97 67.16
CA GLU A 40 -1.15 8.36 66.79
C GLU A 40 -0.91 8.25 65.28
N GLY A 41 -1.62 7.33 64.63
CA GLY A 41 -1.55 7.12 63.19
C GLY A 41 -2.62 6.16 62.72
N VAL A 42 -2.98 6.28 61.44
CA VAL A 42 -3.77 5.27 60.75
C VAL A 42 -3.12 4.99 59.40
N GLU A 43 -2.87 3.72 59.14
CA GLU A 43 -2.28 3.19 57.92
C GLU A 43 -3.34 2.34 57.21
N SER A 44 -3.43 2.45 55.88
CA SER A 44 -4.29 1.56 55.09
C SER A 44 -3.51 1.01 53.92
N ASP A 45 -3.78 -0.26 53.63
CA ASP A 45 -3.19 -1.01 52.54
C ASP A 45 -4.25 -1.91 51.90
N TRP A 46 -3.96 -2.36 50.68
CA TRP A 46 -4.76 -3.39 50.03
C TRP A 46 -4.52 -4.76 50.67
N GLY A 47 -5.62 -5.46 50.93
CA GLY A 47 -5.64 -6.82 51.44
C GLY A 47 -5.78 -7.84 50.32
N THR A 48 -6.62 -8.86 50.53
CA THR A 48 -6.90 -9.89 49.52
C THR A 48 -7.66 -9.28 48.35
N VAL A 49 -7.20 -9.55 47.12
CA VAL A 49 -7.88 -9.17 45.88
C VAL A 49 -8.41 -10.43 45.20
N THR A 50 -9.68 -10.40 44.85
CA THR A 50 -10.39 -11.46 44.12
C THR A 50 -11.09 -10.85 42.91
N ALA A 51 -11.70 -11.66 42.05
CA ALA A 51 -12.50 -11.15 40.93
C ALA A 51 -13.68 -10.28 41.41
N GLU A 52 -14.33 -10.65 42.52
CA GLU A 52 -15.54 -9.98 43.00
C GLU A 52 -15.27 -8.84 43.98
N THR A 53 -14.21 -8.95 44.78
CA THR A 53 -13.93 -8.03 45.88
C THR A 53 -12.46 -7.68 46.04
N THR A 54 -12.20 -6.45 46.48
CA THR A 54 -10.90 -5.96 46.94
C THR A 54 -11.02 -5.60 48.42
N GLU A 55 -10.19 -6.19 49.26
CA GLU A 55 -10.13 -5.88 50.68
C GLU A 55 -9.30 -4.62 50.93
N ILE A 56 -9.81 -3.70 51.74
CA ILE A 56 -9.06 -2.58 52.33
C ILE A 56 -8.79 -2.96 53.78
N ARG A 57 -7.51 -2.98 54.17
CA ARG A 57 -7.07 -3.19 55.54
C ARG A 57 -6.62 -1.87 56.13
N THR A 58 -7.16 -1.52 57.28
CA THR A 58 -6.81 -0.30 57.99
C THR A 58 -6.31 -0.67 59.38
N THR A 59 -5.12 -0.18 59.75
CA THR A 59 -4.56 -0.32 61.10
C THR A 59 -4.49 1.05 61.75
N ALA A 60 -5.15 1.20 62.89
CA ALA A 60 -5.14 2.42 63.67
C ALA A 60 -4.39 2.24 64.98
N THR A 61 -3.37 3.06 65.21
CA THR A 61 -2.61 3.06 66.47
C THR A 61 -3.24 4.06 67.42
N VAL A 62 -3.78 3.55 68.53
CA VAL A 62 -4.50 4.32 69.54
C VAL A 62 -3.78 4.23 70.88
N THR A 63 -3.39 5.36 71.43
CA THR A 63 -2.77 5.46 72.76
C THR A 63 -3.79 5.91 73.78
N ASN A 64 -4.05 5.04 74.75
CA ASN A 64 -4.89 5.30 75.91
C ASN A 64 -4.02 5.69 77.11
N PRO A 65 -3.96 6.98 77.50
CA PRO A 65 -3.15 7.44 78.63
C PRO A 65 -3.76 7.04 79.99
N ASN A 66 -4.96 6.47 80.02
CA ASN A 66 -5.63 6.10 81.27
C ASN A 66 -5.17 4.70 81.74
N PRO A 67 -5.06 4.48 83.06
CA PRO A 67 -4.70 3.18 83.64
C PRO A 67 -5.81 2.12 83.51
N VAL A 68 -6.96 2.49 82.95
CA VAL A 68 -8.12 1.63 82.70
C VAL A 68 -8.39 1.54 81.20
N GLY A 69 -8.71 0.32 80.72
CA GLY A 69 -9.08 0.09 79.33
C GLY A 69 -10.48 0.59 79.02
N VAL A 70 -10.74 0.86 77.74
CA VAL A 70 -12.08 1.14 77.24
C VAL A 70 -12.75 -0.21 76.92
N PRO A 71 -13.87 -0.55 77.58
CA PRO A 71 -14.59 -1.80 77.29
C PRO A 71 -15.11 -1.78 75.85
N GLY A 72 -15.25 -2.95 75.23
CA GLY A 72 -15.73 -3.13 73.86
C GLY A 72 -17.20 -2.78 73.68
N VAL A 73 -17.55 -1.50 73.83
CA VAL A 73 -18.91 -0.95 73.74
C VAL A 73 -19.04 0.12 72.67
N VAL A 74 -17.96 0.38 71.92
CA VAL A 74 -17.94 1.36 70.84
C VAL A 74 -18.13 0.64 69.50
N ASP A 75 -19.13 1.07 68.75
CA ASP A 75 -19.38 0.62 67.40
C ASP A 75 -18.97 1.71 66.41
N VAL A 76 -18.26 1.31 65.37
CA VAL A 76 -17.76 2.19 64.31
C VAL A 76 -18.34 1.74 62.99
N ALA A 77 -19.10 2.60 62.33
CA ALA A 77 -19.59 2.38 60.97
C ALA A 77 -19.02 3.46 60.03
N TYR A 78 -18.68 3.07 58.81
CA TYR A 78 -18.26 4.01 57.77
C TYR A 78 -18.73 3.59 56.39
N THR A 79 -18.89 4.57 55.52
CA THR A 79 -19.19 4.42 54.11
C THR A 79 -18.17 5.21 53.29
N ALA A 80 -17.41 4.50 52.46
CA ALA A 80 -16.51 5.11 51.50
C ALA A 80 -17.22 5.27 50.15
N ARG A 81 -17.22 6.51 49.64
CA ARG A 81 -17.75 6.87 48.33
C ARG A 81 -16.65 7.46 47.47
N LEU A 82 -16.60 7.09 46.21
CA LEU A 82 -15.74 7.75 45.24
C LEU A 82 -16.65 8.39 44.20
N ASN A 83 -16.61 9.72 44.14
CA ASN A 83 -17.73 10.54 43.67
C ASN A 83 -19.01 10.17 44.44
N ASP A 84 -20.09 9.83 43.73
CA ASP A 84 -21.37 9.45 44.32
C ASP A 84 -21.55 7.92 44.41
N VAL A 85 -20.55 7.14 44.01
CA VAL A 85 -20.59 5.68 44.03
C VAL A 85 -20.11 5.15 45.37
N VAL A 86 -20.99 4.45 46.10
CA VAL A 86 -20.61 3.75 47.33
C VAL A 86 -19.75 2.54 46.98
N LEU A 87 -18.46 2.65 47.26
CA LEU A 87 -17.48 1.59 47.03
C LEU A 87 -17.55 0.54 48.12
N ALA A 88 -17.56 0.97 49.38
CA ALA A 88 -17.54 0.06 50.51
C ALA A 88 -18.30 0.61 51.73
N ARG A 89 -18.83 -0.30 52.53
CA ARG A 89 -19.39 -0.04 53.85
C ARG A 89 -18.68 -0.95 54.84
N GLY A 90 -18.12 -0.36 55.89
CA GLY A 90 -17.49 -1.10 56.98
C GLY A 90 -18.24 -0.86 58.28
N GLU A 91 -18.33 -1.90 59.09
CA GLU A 91 -18.85 -1.83 60.45
C GLU A 91 -17.98 -2.68 61.36
N ARG A 92 -17.62 -2.12 62.51
CA ARG A 92 -16.91 -2.83 63.57
C ARG A 92 -17.61 -2.56 64.89
N THR A 93 -18.19 -3.61 65.45
CA THR A 93 -18.85 -3.55 66.75
C THR A 93 -17.90 -3.91 67.88
N GLY A 94 -18.17 -3.38 69.07
CA GLY A 94 -17.46 -3.77 70.29
C GLY A 94 -15.97 -3.44 70.30
N VAL A 95 -15.59 -2.31 69.69
CA VAL A 95 -14.22 -1.79 69.70
C VAL A 95 -13.84 -1.44 71.13
N GLY A 96 -12.89 -2.18 71.68
CA GLY A 96 -12.30 -1.95 73.00
C GLY A 96 -10.78 -1.97 72.90
N PHE A 97 -10.11 -1.26 73.80
CA PHE A 97 -8.65 -1.17 73.83
C PHE A 97 -8.15 -0.99 75.26
N GLY A 98 -6.98 -1.55 75.56
CA GLY A 98 -6.38 -1.52 76.88
C GLY A 98 -5.72 -0.17 77.21
N PRO A 99 -5.12 -0.03 78.40
CA PRO A 99 -4.16 1.04 78.69
C PRO A 99 -2.96 1.01 77.72
N GLY A 100 -2.35 2.17 77.46
CA GLY A 100 -1.16 2.28 76.61
C GLY A 100 -1.47 2.28 75.10
N THR A 101 -0.49 1.94 74.28
CA THR A 101 -0.59 1.90 72.81
C THR A 101 -1.24 0.60 72.35
N ASN A 102 -2.28 0.72 71.53
CA ASN A 102 -3.06 -0.40 70.98
C ASN A 102 -3.14 -0.26 69.46
N GLU A 103 -3.19 -1.39 68.75
CA GLU A 103 -3.47 -1.42 67.32
C GLU A 103 -4.87 -1.97 67.07
N LEU A 104 -5.68 -1.22 66.32
CA LEU A 104 -7.01 -1.60 65.91
C LEU A 104 -6.99 -1.94 64.42
N HIS A 105 -7.27 -3.21 64.09
CA HIS A 105 -7.33 -3.68 62.71
C HIS A 105 -8.78 -3.72 62.22
N LEU A 106 -9.02 -3.04 61.11
CA LEU A 106 -10.29 -2.98 60.40
C LEU A 106 -10.08 -3.59 59.01
N SER A 107 -11.04 -4.39 58.57
CA SER A 107 -11.06 -4.94 57.22
C SER A 107 -12.42 -4.65 56.62
N THR A 108 -12.42 -4.18 55.38
CA THR A 108 -13.65 -3.90 54.65
C THR A 108 -13.48 -4.35 53.21
N ALA A 109 -14.43 -5.16 52.74
CA ALA A 109 -14.50 -5.60 51.36
C ALA A 109 -15.22 -4.56 50.51
N MET A 110 -14.56 -4.11 49.45
CA MET A 110 -15.15 -3.32 48.37
C MET A 110 -15.58 -4.28 47.26
N SER A 111 -16.77 -4.09 46.68
CA SER A 111 -17.18 -4.88 45.50
C SER A 111 -16.61 -4.29 44.22
N ASN A 112 -15.88 -5.10 43.45
CA ASN A 112 -15.24 -4.68 42.20
C ASN A 112 -16.27 -4.27 41.14
N SER A 113 -17.50 -4.79 41.19
CA SER A 113 -18.61 -4.35 40.32
C SER A 113 -18.94 -2.85 40.46
N LYS A 114 -18.58 -2.22 41.57
CA LYS A 114 -18.76 -0.77 41.80
C LYS A 114 -17.68 0.06 41.10
N ILE A 115 -16.56 -0.55 40.72
CA ILE A 115 -15.50 0.13 39.97
C ILE A 115 -15.97 0.53 38.59
N ALA A 116 -16.69 -0.32 37.86
CA ALA A 116 -17.26 0.06 36.56
C ALA A 116 -18.19 1.30 36.67
N LYS A 117 -19.03 1.34 37.71
CA LYS A 117 -19.89 2.51 37.98
C LYS A 117 -19.09 3.75 38.35
N TRP A 118 -18.05 3.59 39.17
CA TRP A 118 -17.16 4.70 39.52
C TRP A 118 -16.42 5.23 38.28
N TRP A 119 -15.88 4.33 37.45
CA TRP A 119 -15.16 4.66 36.22
C TRP A 119 -15.98 5.59 35.32
N VAL A 120 -17.27 5.30 35.12
CA VAL A 120 -18.19 6.18 34.38
C VAL A 120 -18.21 7.58 34.96
N THR A 121 -18.38 7.71 36.29
CA THR A 121 -18.39 9.04 36.93
C THR A 121 -17.03 9.74 36.91
N HIS A 122 -15.95 8.98 36.87
CA HIS A 122 -14.58 9.49 36.79
C HIS A 122 -14.29 10.06 35.41
N VAL A 123 -14.53 9.28 34.35
CA VAL A 123 -14.35 9.70 32.95
C VAL A 123 -15.24 10.88 32.61
N ASN A 124 -16.55 10.80 32.87
CA ASN A 124 -17.49 11.89 32.62
C ASN A 124 -17.21 13.14 33.49
N GLY A 125 -16.49 12.95 34.60
CA GLY A 125 -16.00 14.02 35.47
C GLY A 125 -14.68 14.66 35.01
N GLY A 126 -14.19 14.32 33.81
CA GLY A 126 -12.91 14.80 33.29
C GLY A 126 -11.72 14.17 34.01
N GLU A 127 -11.79 12.87 34.30
CA GLU A 127 -10.79 12.10 35.06
C GLU A 127 -10.56 12.60 36.49
N LYS A 128 -11.61 13.16 37.09
CA LYS A 128 -11.57 13.66 38.47
C LYS A 128 -12.48 12.84 39.35
N SER A 129 -11.99 12.49 40.52
CA SER A 129 -12.74 11.76 41.52
C SER A 129 -12.56 12.32 42.91
N LYS A 130 -13.65 12.40 43.66
CA LYS A 130 -13.66 12.86 45.05
C LYS A 130 -13.94 11.68 45.96
N LEU A 131 -12.94 11.23 46.69
CA LEU A 131 -13.14 10.25 47.74
C LEU A 131 -13.79 10.96 48.93
N ARG A 132 -14.91 10.43 49.40
CA ARG A 132 -15.59 10.86 50.63
C ARG A 132 -15.78 9.68 51.56
N VAL A 133 -15.30 9.80 52.78
CA VAL A 133 -15.56 8.81 53.83
C VAL A 133 -16.45 9.43 54.88
N ASP A 134 -17.70 8.96 54.91
CA ASP A 134 -18.68 9.28 55.94
C ASP A 134 -18.60 8.22 57.03
N ALA A 135 -18.67 8.63 58.29
CA ALA A 135 -18.57 7.67 59.37
C ALA A 135 -19.29 8.15 60.62
N THR A 136 -19.76 7.17 61.38
CA THR A 136 -20.58 7.35 62.56
C THR A 136 -20.01 6.47 63.67
N VAL A 137 -19.83 7.07 64.84
CA VAL A 137 -19.48 6.33 66.05
C VAL A 137 -20.69 6.25 66.96
N SER A 138 -20.94 5.06 67.49
CA SER A 138 -22.02 4.81 68.44
C SER A 138 -21.50 4.08 69.68
N ALA A 139 -22.07 4.41 70.83
CA ALA A 139 -21.84 3.77 72.13
C ALA A 139 -23.14 3.85 72.95
N PRO A 140 -23.30 3.10 74.04
CA PRO A 140 -24.49 3.20 74.88
C PRO A 140 -24.80 4.65 75.32
N GLY A 141 -25.93 5.20 74.87
CA GLY A 141 -26.36 6.57 75.17
C GLY A 141 -25.71 7.68 74.32
N PHE A 142 -24.92 7.35 73.30
CA PHE A 142 -24.20 8.31 72.47
C PHE A 142 -24.08 7.84 71.01
N SER A 143 -24.43 8.70 70.05
CA SER A 143 -24.16 8.47 68.63
C SER A 143 -23.79 9.79 67.97
N ARG A 144 -22.70 9.82 67.20
CA ARG A 144 -22.19 11.05 66.58
C ARG A 144 -21.56 10.77 65.22
N ASP A 145 -21.96 11.60 64.26
CA ASP A 145 -21.33 11.65 62.95
C ASP A 145 -19.99 12.37 63.02
N VAL A 146 -19.02 11.82 62.30
CA VAL A 146 -17.66 12.32 62.22
C VAL A 146 -17.54 13.18 60.97
N PRO A 147 -16.85 14.34 61.03
CA PRO A 147 -16.63 15.17 59.85
C PRO A 147 -16.06 14.35 58.70
N ALA A 148 -16.82 14.28 57.61
CA ALA A 148 -16.47 13.45 56.47
C ALA A 148 -15.10 13.84 55.90
N GLN A 149 -14.25 12.86 55.69
CA GLN A 149 -12.96 13.09 55.05
C GLN A 149 -13.10 13.13 53.55
N ARG A 150 -12.30 14.00 52.93
CA ARG A 150 -12.32 14.25 51.50
C ARG A 150 -10.89 14.23 50.97
N SER A 151 -10.67 13.46 49.91
CA SER A 151 -9.49 13.59 49.06
C SER A 151 -9.91 13.61 47.60
N ALA A 152 -9.02 14.06 46.73
CA ALA A 152 -9.23 14.03 45.29
C ALA A 152 -8.23 13.06 44.67
N VAL A 153 -8.68 12.35 43.65
CA VAL A 153 -7.85 11.56 42.74
C VAL A 153 -8.12 12.13 41.36
N GLU A 154 -7.08 12.65 40.72
CA GLU A 154 -7.15 13.15 39.35
C GLU A 154 -6.19 12.33 38.51
N THR A 155 -6.62 11.79 37.37
CA THR A 155 -5.70 11.17 36.40
C THR A 155 -5.61 12.03 35.15
N ASP A 156 -4.60 11.73 34.33
CA ASP A 156 -4.46 12.28 32.99
C ASP A 156 -4.03 11.17 32.03
N LEU A 157 -4.92 10.18 31.85
CA LEU A 157 -4.68 9.03 30.99
C LEU A 157 -4.53 9.49 29.54
N LEU A 158 -5.32 10.46 29.10
CA LEU A 158 -5.28 10.93 27.72
C LEU A 158 -4.12 11.89 27.41
N GLY A 159 -3.62 12.64 28.39
CA GLY A 159 -2.46 13.53 28.22
C GLY A 159 -1.20 12.78 27.77
N GLY A 160 -1.04 11.51 28.15
CA GLY A 160 0.07 10.66 27.68
C GLY A 160 0.00 10.29 26.19
N PHE A 161 -1.18 10.40 25.57
CA PHE A 161 -1.38 10.20 24.13
C PHE A 161 -1.08 11.46 23.32
N ALA A 162 -1.19 12.65 23.93
CA ALA A 162 -0.86 13.91 23.28
C ALA A 162 0.67 14.04 23.16
N LYS A 163 1.17 14.02 21.92
CA LYS A 163 2.58 14.29 21.61
C LYS A 163 2.66 15.54 20.75
N GLU A 164 3.42 16.52 21.23
CA GLU A 164 3.89 17.61 20.38
C GLU A 164 5.10 17.11 19.57
N GLY A 165 4.99 17.18 18.24
CA GLY A 165 6.02 16.74 17.30
C GLY A 165 5.62 15.51 16.49
N GLY A 166 5.88 15.56 15.18
CA GLY A 166 5.59 14.46 14.27
C GLY A 166 6.66 13.37 14.29
N ARG A 167 6.26 12.13 13.98
CA ARG A 167 7.18 11.03 13.65
C ARG A 167 7.20 10.84 12.14
N THR A 168 8.37 10.55 11.60
CA THR A 168 8.49 10.03 10.24
C THR A 168 8.37 8.51 10.32
N VAL A 169 7.47 7.92 9.54
CA VAL A 169 7.51 6.50 9.21
C VAL A 169 8.42 6.38 8.01
N GLU A 170 9.50 5.62 8.15
CA GLU A 170 10.47 5.41 7.08
C GLU A 170 10.28 4.06 6.41
N PHE A 171 10.77 3.99 5.18
CA PHE A 171 10.72 2.83 4.32
C PHE A 171 12.11 2.67 3.67
N ARG A 172 12.90 1.70 4.15
CA ARG A 172 14.35 1.61 3.88
C ARG A 172 15.15 2.90 4.20
N GLY A 173 14.73 3.63 5.23
CA GLY A 173 15.36 4.91 5.59
C GLY A 173 14.93 6.11 4.73
N GLU A 174 13.99 5.92 3.79
CA GLU A 174 13.34 7.03 3.08
C GLU A 174 12.04 7.42 3.81
N PRO A 175 11.78 8.72 4.05
CA PRO A 175 10.51 9.18 4.60
C PRO A 175 9.32 8.73 3.75
N PHE A 176 8.36 8.01 4.35
CA PHE A 176 7.15 7.53 3.68
C PHE A 176 5.89 8.28 4.15
N LEU A 177 5.69 8.41 5.46
CA LEU A 177 4.62 9.21 6.05
C LEU A 177 5.18 10.09 7.17
N ARG A 178 4.64 11.29 7.37
CA ARG A 178 4.83 12.04 8.62
C ARG A 178 3.53 12.02 9.41
N VAL A 179 3.53 11.30 10.52
CA VAL A 179 2.41 11.29 11.46
C VAL A 179 2.61 12.46 12.41
N GLY A 180 1.73 13.45 12.32
CA GLY A 180 1.78 14.68 13.09
C GLY A 180 1.13 14.56 14.47
N GLU A 181 0.49 15.64 14.90
CA GLU A 181 -0.10 15.74 16.23
C GLU A 181 -1.14 14.64 16.47
N GLN A 182 -1.09 14.08 17.68
CA GLN A 182 -2.00 13.05 18.14
C GLN A 182 -2.84 13.62 19.27
N ARG A 183 -4.15 13.40 19.22
CA ARG A 183 -5.10 13.79 20.26
C ARG A 183 -5.93 12.58 20.62
N ALA A 184 -6.21 12.43 21.91
CA ALA A 184 -7.14 11.42 22.40
C ALA A 184 -8.21 12.11 23.24
N GLU A 185 -9.45 11.67 23.10
CA GLU A 185 -10.61 12.24 23.79
C GLU A 185 -11.55 11.13 24.27
N TRP A 186 -12.06 11.28 25.50
CA TRP A 186 -13.16 10.46 25.98
C TRP A 186 -14.49 10.97 25.41
N GLY A 187 -15.36 10.04 25.01
CA GLY A 187 -16.78 10.31 24.86
C GLY A 187 -17.53 10.15 26.18
N GLU A 188 -18.85 10.32 26.14
CA GLU A 188 -19.70 10.10 27.31
C GLU A 188 -19.78 8.60 27.65
N ALA A 189 -19.19 8.23 28.79
CA ALA A 189 -19.18 6.87 29.29
C ALA A 189 -20.54 6.50 29.90
N ASN A 190 -20.91 5.23 29.77
CA ASN A 190 -22.05 4.62 30.44
C ASN A 190 -21.69 3.22 30.98
N GLU A 191 -22.65 2.50 31.58
CA GLU A 191 -22.37 1.20 32.22
C GLU A 191 -21.88 0.11 31.25
N SER A 192 -22.07 0.28 29.94
CA SER A 192 -21.65 -0.69 28.91
C SER A 192 -20.41 -0.23 28.16
N VAL A 193 -20.34 1.05 27.76
CA VAL A 193 -19.31 1.57 26.86
C VAL A 193 -18.68 2.84 27.40
N THR A 194 -17.34 2.89 27.34
CA THR A 194 -16.54 4.10 27.50
C THR A 194 -15.94 4.42 26.13
N PRO A 195 -16.49 5.39 25.37
CA PRO A 195 -15.94 5.73 24.06
C PRO A 195 -14.59 6.43 24.18
N LEU A 196 -13.62 6.01 23.36
CA LEU A 196 -12.31 6.63 23.21
C LEU A 196 -12.11 6.98 21.75
N SER A 197 -11.81 8.24 21.45
CA SER A 197 -11.46 8.67 20.09
C SER A 197 -10.01 9.08 20.03
N VAL A 198 -9.28 8.60 19.01
CA VAL A 198 -7.91 9.03 18.72
C VAL A 198 -7.90 9.68 17.33
N THR A 199 -7.37 10.89 17.27
CA THR A 199 -7.18 11.65 16.04
C THR A 199 -5.69 11.83 15.79
N SER A 200 -5.25 11.65 14.55
CA SER A 200 -3.90 12.00 14.11
C SER A 200 -3.90 12.60 12.71
N THR A 201 -2.99 13.53 12.44
CA THR A 201 -2.72 13.98 11.07
C THR A 201 -1.64 13.12 10.42
N VAL A 202 -1.82 12.79 9.13
CA VAL A 202 -0.88 11.98 8.36
C VAL A 202 -0.55 12.73 7.10
N GLU A 203 0.68 13.20 6.98
CA GLU A 203 1.22 13.80 5.76
C GLU A 203 1.87 12.71 4.91
N ASN A 204 1.50 12.69 3.63
CA ASN A 204 2.10 11.79 2.67
C ASN A 204 3.32 12.46 2.03
N VAL A 205 4.51 11.99 2.39
CA VAL A 205 5.79 12.45 1.80
C VAL A 205 6.29 11.51 0.72
N HIS A 206 5.51 10.47 0.40
CA HIS A 206 5.75 9.54 -0.68
C HIS A 206 5.12 10.05 -1.99
N ASP A 207 5.70 9.64 -3.13
CA ASP A 207 5.31 10.10 -4.46
C ASP A 207 4.01 9.45 -4.99
N TYR A 208 3.46 8.48 -4.24
CA TYR A 208 2.20 7.82 -4.57
C TYR A 208 1.15 8.01 -3.47
N PRO A 209 -0.15 7.96 -3.80
CA PRO A 209 -1.21 7.99 -2.80
C PRO A 209 -1.00 6.88 -1.76
N VAL A 210 -1.29 7.22 -0.51
CA VAL A 210 -1.35 6.25 0.59
C VAL A 210 -2.80 6.12 1.01
N SER A 211 -3.36 4.92 0.81
CA SER A 211 -4.76 4.62 1.09
C SER A 211 -4.88 3.49 2.09
N LEU A 212 -5.71 3.69 3.10
CA LEU A 212 -6.15 2.65 4.02
C LEU A 212 -7.65 2.57 3.87
N ASP A 213 -8.19 1.37 3.80
CA ASP A 213 -9.63 1.13 3.69
C ASP A 213 -10.29 0.98 5.07
N GLY A 214 -9.48 0.79 6.10
CA GLY A 214 -9.93 0.79 7.49
C GLY A 214 -8.78 0.74 8.48
N VAL A 215 -9.15 0.62 9.75
CA VAL A 215 -8.23 0.45 10.87
C VAL A 215 -8.76 -0.66 11.77
N GLU A 216 -7.91 -1.60 12.13
CA GLU A 216 -8.15 -2.54 13.22
C GLU A 216 -7.46 -2.04 14.47
N TYR A 217 -8.12 -2.17 15.62
CA TYR A 217 -7.61 -1.65 16.88
C TYR A 217 -7.73 -2.65 18.02
N ALA A 218 -6.78 -2.58 18.93
CA ALA A 218 -6.81 -3.27 20.22
C ALA A 218 -6.43 -2.29 21.33
N VAL A 219 -7.21 -2.31 22.41
CA VAL A 219 -6.96 -1.53 23.62
C VAL A 219 -6.89 -2.49 24.80
N GLU A 220 -5.75 -2.51 25.48
CA GLU A 220 -5.53 -3.38 26.63
C GLU A 220 -5.03 -2.60 27.83
N MET A 221 -5.46 -2.99 29.03
CA MET A 221 -4.96 -2.41 30.27
C MET A 221 -4.70 -3.52 31.28
N ASN A 222 -3.42 -3.71 31.66
CA ASN A 222 -2.99 -4.81 32.54
C ASN A 222 -3.51 -6.20 32.12
N ASN A 223 -3.27 -6.57 30.86
CA ASN A 223 -3.70 -7.85 30.26
C ASN A 223 -5.22 -8.04 30.21
N VAL A 224 -6.00 -6.96 30.38
CA VAL A 224 -7.44 -6.97 30.14
C VAL A 224 -7.70 -6.25 28.82
N THR A 225 -8.14 -6.99 27.81
CA THR A 225 -8.60 -6.41 26.54
C THR A 225 -9.90 -5.65 26.79
N LEU A 226 -9.84 -4.33 26.68
CA LEU A 226 -10.97 -3.41 26.86
C LEU A 226 -11.74 -3.20 25.55
N ALA A 227 -11.04 -3.25 24.41
CA ALA A 227 -11.67 -3.25 23.09
C ALA A 227 -10.78 -3.96 22.07
N ALA A 228 -11.39 -4.69 21.14
CA ALA A 228 -10.75 -5.27 19.97
C ALA A 228 -11.77 -5.35 18.84
N ASP A 229 -11.64 -4.47 17.84
CA ASP A 229 -12.59 -4.36 16.73
C ASP A 229 -11.95 -3.63 15.54
N ARG A 230 -12.74 -3.38 14.49
CA ARG A 230 -12.33 -2.67 13.27
C ARG A 230 -13.26 -1.52 12.93
N GLN A 231 -12.67 -0.45 12.39
CA GLN A 231 -13.35 0.67 11.78
C GLN A 231 -13.07 0.67 10.27
N LEU A 232 -14.10 0.49 9.44
CA LEU A 232 -13.98 0.41 7.98
C LEU A 232 -14.08 1.78 7.28
N SER A 233 -13.97 2.87 8.03
CA SER A 233 -13.77 4.20 7.47
C SER A 233 -12.28 4.51 7.52
N GLY A 234 -11.64 4.32 6.37
CA GLY A 234 -10.22 4.56 6.17
C GLY A 234 -9.88 6.01 5.79
N VAL A 235 -8.71 6.19 5.19
CA VAL A 235 -8.17 7.49 4.77
C VAL A 235 -7.31 7.31 3.51
N THR A 236 -7.46 8.22 2.55
CA THR A 236 -6.56 8.35 1.41
C THR A 236 -5.87 9.69 1.50
N VAL A 237 -4.55 9.69 1.34
CA VAL A 237 -3.71 10.90 1.37
C VAL A 237 -2.91 10.94 0.07
N GLU A 238 -3.18 11.94 -0.76
CA GLU A 238 -2.45 12.15 -2.02
C GLU A 238 -1.01 12.62 -1.76
N PRO A 239 -0.09 12.46 -2.73
CA PRO A 239 1.30 12.91 -2.58
C PRO A 239 1.42 14.39 -2.16
N GLY A 240 2.17 14.66 -1.10
CA GLY A 240 2.36 16.00 -0.54
C GLY A 240 1.17 16.57 0.24
N GLU A 241 0.06 15.83 0.34
CA GLU A 241 -1.11 16.25 1.12
C GLU A 241 -1.07 15.74 2.56
N THR A 242 -1.91 16.33 3.41
CA THR A 242 -2.13 15.88 4.79
C THR A 242 -3.57 15.44 4.98
N GLY A 243 -3.74 14.18 5.35
CA GLY A 243 -5.01 13.60 5.77
C GLY A 243 -5.20 13.61 7.28
N ARG A 244 -6.42 13.29 7.71
CA ARG A 244 -6.77 13.11 9.12
C ARG A 244 -7.28 11.69 9.32
N LEU A 245 -6.66 10.98 10.26
CA LEU A 245 -7.10 9.68 10.72
C LEU A 245 -7.86 9.84 12.04
N ASP A 246 -9.15 9.49 12.04
CA ASP A 246 -10.01 9.53 13.23
C ASP A 246 -10.49 8.12 13.54
N VAL A 247 -10.06 7.55 14.66
CA VAL A 247 -10.42 6.19 15.08
C VAL A 247 -11.24 6.25 16.35
N ARG A 248 -12.45 5.69 16.31
CA ARG A 248 -13.35 5.58 17.46
C ARG A 248 -13.36 4.15 17.99
N MET A 249 -13.08 4.01 19.28
CA MET A 249 -12.98 2.75 20.00
C MET A 249 -14.00 2.73 21.13
N ASN A 250 -14.75 1.65 21.26
CA ASN A 250 -15.75 1.49 22.31
C ASN A 250 -15.22 0.52 23.36
N LEU A 251 -14.70 1.06 24.47
CA LEU A 251 -14.15 0.24 25.56
C LEU A 251 -15.28 -0.39 26.37
N ASP A 252 -15.21 -1.70 26.62
CA ASP A 252 -16.13 -2.43 27.50
C ASP A 252 -15.95 -1.94 28.94
N THR A 253 -16.96 -1.23 29.44
CA THR A 253 -16.90 -0.60 30.77
C THR A 253 -17.00 -1.63 31.89
N ALA A 254 -17.64 -2.77 31.66
CA ALA A 254 -17.75 -3.82 32.68
C ALA A 254 -16.37 -4.41 33.01
N ARG A 255 -15.48 -4.48 32.01
CA ARG A 255 -14.09 -4.97 32.16
C ARG A 255 -13.20 -4.08 33.01
N MET A 256 -13.62 -2.87 33.36
CA MET A 256 -12.91 -2.02 34.33
C MET A 256 -12.87 -2.66 35.73
N ALA A 257 -13.84 -3.53 36.06
CA ALA A 257 -13.79 -4.30 37.30
C ALA A 257 -12.63 -5.33 37.31
N ASP A 258 -12.37 -5.96 36.16
CA ASP A 258 -11.28 -6.93 35.99
C ASP A 258 -9.92 -6.22 35.99
N TRP A 259 -9.82 -5.10 35.25
CA TRP A 259 -8.64 -4.23 35.25
C TRP A 259 -8.23 -3.83 36.68
N TRP A 260 -9.20 -3.42 37.49
CA TRP A 260 -8.94 -2.95 38.84
C TRP A 260 -8.29 -4.00 39.75
N ALA A 261 -8.73 -5.25 39.66
CA ALA A 261 -8.11 -6.33 40.42
C ALA A 261 -6.63 -6.48 40.06
N ASN A 262 -6.29 -6.40 38.77
CA ASN A 262 -4.91 -6.44 38.30
C ASN A 262 -4.12 -5.20 38.72
N HIS A 263 -4.69 -4.01 38.57
CA HIS A 263 -4.10 -2.75 39.01
C HIS A 263 -3.68 -2.77 40.48
N VAL A 264 -4.59 -3.21 41.37
CA VAL A 264 -4.30 -3.28 42.81
C VAL A 264 -3.24 -4.35 43.12
N ASN A 265 -3.33 -5.53 42.49
CA ASN A 265 -2.31 -6.59 42.64
C ASN A 265 -0.92 -6.13 42.20
N ASP A 266 -0.86 -5.30 41.16
CA ASP A 266 0.37 -4.69 40.63
C ASP A 266 0.77 -3.42 41.39
N SER A 267 0.36 -3.30 42.65
CA SER A 267 0.70 -2.18 43.54
C SER A 267 0.26 -0.83 43.00
N GLU A 268 -0.98 -0.79 42.50
CA GLU A 268 -1.59 0.39 41.87
C GLU A 268 -0.81 0.90 40.65
N ARG A 269 -0.26 -0.03 39.87
CA ARG A 269 0.41 0.27 38.59
C ARG A 269 -0.36 -0.37 37.45
N SER A 270 -0.55 0.38 36.37
CA SER A 270 -1.14 -0.11 35.14
C SER A 270 -0.32 0.24 33.91
N THR A 271 -0.36 -0.65 32.92
CA THR A 271 0.08 -0.38 31.56
C THR A 271 -1.15 -0.39 30.66
N LEU A 272 -1.46 0.75 30.04
CA LEU A 272 -2.48 0.89 28.99
C LEU A 272 -1.76 0.85 27.64
N SER A 273 -2.15 -0.05 26.73
CA SER A 273 -1.68 -0.08 25.35
C SER A 273 -2.82 0.16 24.37
N VAL A 274 -2.56 0.96 23.34
CA VAL A 274 -3.44 1.14 22.19
C VAL A 274 -2.63 0.84 20.94
N GLU A 275 -3.10 -0.11 20.16
CA GLU A 275 -2.49 -0.54 18.90
C GLU A 275 -3.49 -0.33 17.77
N LEU A 276 -3.06 0.39 16.71
CA LEU A 276 -3.86 0.62 15.50
C LEU A 276 -3.11 0.06 14.27
N TYR A 277 -3.76 -0.86 13.58
CA TYR A 277 -3.27 -1.51 12.37
C TYR A 277 -4.07 -1.03 11.16
N GLY A 278 -3.37 -0.62 10.09
CA GLY A 278 -4.04 -0.28 8.84
C GLY A 278 -4.65 -1.51 8.18
N LEU A 279 -5.79 -1.33 7.51
CA LEU A 279 -6.43 -2.36 6.70
C LEU A 279 -6.48 -1.91 5.25
N VAL A 280 -6.33 -2.86 4.34
CA VAL A 280 -6.62 -2.70 2.92
C VAL A 280 -7.59 -3.78 2.46
N GLU A 281 -8.50 -3.41 1.57
CA GLU A 281 -9.42 -4.32 0.92
C GLU A 281 -8.75 -4.91 -0.32
N ARG A 282 -8.68 -6.24 -0.37
CA ARG A 282 -8.23 -7.03 -1.51
C ARG A 282 -9.24 -8.14 -1.74
N ASP A 283 -9.80 -8.19 -2.94
CA ASP A 283 -10.73 -9.25 -3.35
C ASP A 283 -11.93 -9.45 -2.40
N GLY A 284 -12.40 -8.36 -1.79
CA GLY A 284 -13.49 -8.36 -0.82
C GLY A 284 -13.10 -8.75 0.62
N GLU A 285 -11.81 -9.00 0.88
CA GLU A 285 -11.28 -9.27 2.21
C GLU A 285 -10.42 -8.11 2.72
N TYR A 286 -10.54 -7.80 4.02
CA TYR A 286 -9.69 -6.82 4.68
C TYR A 286 -8.43 -7.49 5.23
N LYS A 287 -7.27 -7.10 4.71
CA LYS A 287 -5.97 -7.59 5.15
C LYS A 287 -5.25 -6.52 5.98
N ARG A 288 -4.58 -6.95 7.05
CA ARG A 288 -3.72 -6.07 7.85
C ARG A 288 -2.53 -5.64 7.00
N VAL A 289 -2.32 -4.35 6.93
CA VAL A 289 -1.09 -3.77 6.40
C VAL A 289 0.01 -3.98 7.46
N PRO A 290 1.24 -4.36 7.07
CA PRO A 290 2.36 -4.49 8.01
C PRO A 290 2.81 -3.15 8.63
N ILE A 291 2.10 -2.05 8.33
CA ILE A 291 2.30 -0.73 8.92
C ILE A 291 1.43 -0.59 10.16
N ARG A 292 2.09 -0.50 11.32
CA ARG A 292 1.47 -0.01 12.54
C ARG A 292 1.38 1.51 12.49
N ILE A 293 0.16 2.01 12.33
CA ILE A 293 -0.10 3.45 12.22
C ILE A 293 0.09 4.13 13.57
N TYR A 294 -0.20 3.40 14.64
CA TYR A 294 -0.14 3.90 16.00
C TYR A 294 0.14 2.76 16.98
N GLU A 295 1.12 2.97 17.86
CA GLU A 295 1.36 2.12 19.03
C GLU A 295 1.78 3.04 20.17
N ARG A 296 1.01 3.06 21.27
CA ARG A 296 1.34 3.84 22.46
C ARG A 296 1.07 3.01 23.69
N SER A 297 2.02 3.05 24.62
CA SER A 297 1.90 2.43 25.92
C SER A 297 2.06 3.48 27.01
N LEU A 298 1.12 3.54 27.94
CA LEU A 298 1.17 4.44 29.10
C LEU A 298 1.32 3.64 30.38
N THR A 299 2.22 4.07 31.25
CA THR A 299 2.26 3.60 32.64
C THR A 299 1.48 4.56 33.52
N LEU A 300 0.38 4.08 34.11
CA LEU A 300 -0.37 4.76 35.16
C LEU A 300 0.08 4.24 36.52
N GLU A 301 0.36 5.12 37.46
CA GLU A 301 0.50 4.79 38.87
C GLU A 301 -0.53 5.59 39.67
N THR A 302 -1.18 4.95 40.64
CA THR A 302 -2.07 5.64 41.58
C THR A 302 -1.69 5.35 43.02
N ASP A 303 -2.11 6.24 43.92
CA ASP A 303 -2.05 6.03 45.37
C ASP A 303 -3.41 6.42 45.97
N VAL A 304 -4.44 5.67 45.58
CA VAL A 304 -5.84 5.91 45.96
C VAL A 304 -6.00 5.91 47.47
N LEU A 305 -5.25 5.04 48.17
CA LEU A 305 -5.24 5.03 49.61
C LEU A 305 -4.35 6.16 50.16
N GLY A 306 -3.07 6.25 49.79
CA GLY A 306 -2.05 7.08 50.47
C GLY A 306 -2.03 8.60 50.21
N GLY A 307 -3.03 9.16 49.50
CA GLY A 307 -3.16 10.62 49.34
C GLY A 307 -3.77 11.06 48.01
N GLY A 308 -4.02 10.13 47.09
CA GLY A 308 -4.62 10.38 45.79
C GLY A 308 -3.63 10.87 44.73
N SER A 309 -2.32 10.75 44.97
CA SER A 309 -1.31 11.07 43.96
C SER A 309 -1.41 10.10 42.79
N THR A 310 -1.23 10.62 41.58
CA THR A 310 -1.23 9.84 40.35
C THR A 310 -0.04 10.25 39.51
N SER A 311 0.46 9.33 38.69
CA SER A 311 1.42 9.65 37.64
C SER A 311 1.04 8.90 36.37
N VAL A 312 1.15 9.57 35.23
CA VAL A 312 0.99 8.95 33.92
C VAL A 312 2.25 9.26 33.13
N THR A 313 2.95 8.21 32.72
CA THR A 313 4.17 8.32 31.92
C THR A 313 3.98 7.57 30.62
N ALA A 314 4.13 8.29 29.51
CA ALA A 314 4.13 7.64 28.21
C ALA A 314 5.45 6.91 27.97
N ARG A 315 5.36 5.72 27.39
CA ARG A 315 6.49 4.99 26.82
C ARG A 315 6.40 5.11 25.32
N ASP A 316 7.48 5.57 24.70
CA ASP A 316 7.61 5.46 23.25
C ASP A 316 7.69 3.97 22.91
N ALA A 317 6.89 3.55 21.92
CA ALA A 317 7.03 2.23 21.34
C ALA A 317 8.38 2.14 20.62
N PRO A 318 9.02 0.96 20.58
CA PRO A 318 10.21 0.78 19.76
C PRO A 318 9.89 1.14 18.31
N GLU A 319 10.74 1.95 17.68
CA GLU A 319 10.66 2.21 16.25
C GLU A 319 10.82 0.87 15.52
N ARG A 320 9.78 0.49 14.78
CA ARG A 320 9.80 -0.63 13.86
C ARG A 320 9.64 -0.05 12.47
N ASP A 321 10.77 0.21 11.82
CA ASP A 321 10.78 0.60 10.43
C ASP A 321 10.33 -0.57 9.55
N ILE A 322 9.71 -0.25 8.42
CA ILE A 322 9.28 -1.25 7.47
C ILE A 322 10.47 -1.58 6.57
N GLU A 323 10.94 -2.82 6.67
CA GLU A 323 11.97 -3.36 5.78
C GLU A 323 11.29 -3.96 4.55
N PHE A 324 10.88 -3.11 3.61
CA PHE A 324 10.45 -3.57 2.28
C PHE A 324 11.54 -3.29 1.26
N GLU A 325 11.85 -4.25 0.40
CA GLU A 325 12.68 -4.05 -0.77
C GLU A 325 11.86 -4.10 -2.05
N ARG A 326 12.04 -3.11 -2.94
CA ARG A 326 11.39 -3.12 -4.25
C ARG A 326 11.87 -4.36 -5.02
N PRO A 327 10.95 -5.16 -5.61
CA PRO A 327 11.34 -6.24 -6.51
C PRO A 327 12.22 -5.72 -7.65
N ARG A 328 13.12 -6.56 -8.13
CA ARG A 328 14.03 -6.23 -9.22
C ARG A 328 13.75 -7.08 -10.44
N ILE A 329 13.70 -6.48 -11.61
CA ILE A 329 13.66 -7.21 -12.87
C ILE A 329 15.08 -7.71 -13.15
N ASN A 330 15.22 -9.01 -13.34
CA ASN A 330 16.50 -9.65 -13.65
C ASN A 330 16.66 -9.85 -15.15
N ASP A 331 15.58 -10.24 -15.82
CA ASP A 331 15.61 -10.64 -17.22
C ASP A 331 14.26 -10.38 -17.89
N THR A 332 14.29 -10.16 -19.21
CA THR A 332 13.09 -10.01 -20.04
C THR A 332 13.32 -10.60 -21.41
N ASP A 333 12.47 -11.54 -21.81
CA ASP A 333 12.52 -12.18 -23.13
C ASP A 333 11.26 -11.86 -23.92
N ARG A 334 11.39 -11.69 -25.25
CA ARG A 334 10.28 -11.32 -26.13
C ARG A 334 10.19 -12.27 -27.31
N GLU A 335 8.97 -12.70 -27.62
CA GLU A 335 8.66 -13.49 -28.81
C GLU A 335 7.29 -13.13 -29.40
N TRP A 336 7.05 -13.59 -30.62
CA TRP A 336 5.74 -13.44 -31.26
C TRP A 336 4.75 -14.47 -30.71
N GLY A 337 3.56 -14.00 -30.34
CA GLY A 337 2.43 -14.82 -29.91
C GLY A 337 1.46 -15.13 -31.04
N ALA A 338 0.16 -15.10 -30.75
CA ALA A 338 -0.86 -15.30 -31.78
C ALA A 338 -0.81 -14.19 -32.85
N VAL A 339 -1.02 -14.59 -34.10
CA VAL A 339 -1.04 -13.68 -35.26
C VAL A 339 -2.32 -13.91 -36.05
N ASP A 340 -3.15 -12.89 -36.18
CA ASP A 340 -4.34 -12.87 -37.02
C ASP A 340 -4.34 -11.64 -37.96
N GLU A 341 -5.43 -11.41 -38.69
CA GLU A 341 -5.52 -10.34 -39.68
C GLU A 341 -5.46 -8.94 -39.03
N GLU A 342 -6.06 -8.77 -37.85
CA GLU A 342 -6.17 -7.46 -37.19
C GLU A 342 -5.00 -7.19 -36.24
N THR A 343 -4.47 -8.23 -35.62
CA THR A 343 -3.52 -8.13 -34.52
C THR A 343 -2.38 -9.13 -34.57
N THR A 344 -1.27 -8.75 -33.93
CA THR A 344 -0.11 -9.60 -33.69
C THR A 344 0.28 -9.48 -32.21
N GLU A 345 0.36 -10.58 -31.48
CA GLU A 345 0.77 -10.56 -30.07
C GLU A 345 2.29 -10.55 -29.93
N ILE A 346 2.77 -9.79 -28.95
CA ILE A 346 4.14 -9.83 -28.44
C ILE A 346 4.06 -10.38 -27.02
N LEU A 347 4.65 -11.55 -26.80
CA LEU A 347 4.75 -12.17 -25.48
C LEU A 347 6.06 -11.73 -24.86
N THR A 348 5.99 -11.00 -23.74
CA THR A 348 7.15 -10.63 -22.93
C THR A 348 7.17 -11.47 -21.67
N THR A 349 8.14 -12.37 -21.51
CA THR A 349 8.40 -13.06 -20.24
C THR A 349 9.27 -12.16 -19.35
N VAL A 350 8.80 -11.87 -18.14
CA VAL A 350 9.50 -11.01 -17.19
C VAL A 350 9.94 -11.84 -15.99
N ALA A 351 11.26 -12.00 -15.81
CA ALA A 351 11.82 -12.61 -14.62
C ALA A 351 12.17 -11.53 -13.59
N LEU A 352 11.65 -11.68 -12.39
CA LEU A 352 11.87 -10.73 -11.30
C LEU A 352 12.30 -11.46 -10.02
N ASN A 353 13.01 -10.76 -9.14
CA ASN A 353 13.40 -11.24 -7.83
C ASN A 353 12.80 -10.37 -6.72
N ASN A 354 12.07 -11.01 -5.81
CA ASN A 354 11.53 -10.43 -4.59
C ASN A 354 12.39 -10.85 -3.39
N THR A 355 12.96 -9.88 -2.67
CA THR A 355 13.82 -10.15 -1.49
C THR A 355 13.08 -9.94 -0.16
N ASN A 356 11.78 -9.65 -0.20
CA ASN A 356 10.98 -9.51 1.01
C ASN A 356 10.69 -10.88 1.63
N ASP A 357 11.14 -11.10 2.87
CA ASP A 357 10.90 -12.34 3.62
C ASP A 357 9.59 -12.27 4.46
N ASP A 358 8.98 -11.10 4.59
CA ASP A 358 7.72 -10.92 5.33
C ASP A 358 6.52 -11.41 4.49
N ALA A 359 5.87 -12.46 4.97
CA ALA A 359 4.70 -13.05 4.32
C ALA A 359 3.52 -12.05 4.17
N ALA A 360 3.32 -11.14 5.13
CA ALA A 360 2.24 -10.15 5.04
C ALA A 360 2.51 -9.10 3.95
N ILE A 361 3.78 -8.79 3.67
CA ILE A 361 4.17 -7.97 2.53
C ILE A 361 3.89 -8.71 1.23
N ASN A 362 4.37 -9.96 1.12
CA ASN A 362 4.26 -10.78 -0.09
C ASN A 362 2.80 -11.07 -0.48
N ASP A 363 1.92 -11.27 0.52
CA ASP A 363 0.48 -11.45 0.33
C ASP A 363 -0.24 -10.22 -0.23
N LEU A 364 0.33 -9.03 -0.06
CA LEU A 364 -0.22 -7.75 -0.53
C LEU A 364 0.41 -7.27 -1.84
N LEU A 365 1.66 -7.67 -2.07
CA LEU A 365 2.51 -7.25 -3.16
C LEU A 365 2.01 -7.81 -4.49
N SER A 366 1.61 -6.92 -5.38
CA SER A 366 1.28 -7.24 -6.77
C SER A 366 2.18 -6.43 -7.70
N ILE A 367 2.59 -7.02 -8.82
CA ILE A 367 3.29 -6.29 -9.88
C ILE A 367 2.26 -5.84 -10.90
N ARG A 368 2.29 -4.54 -11.24
CA ARG A 368 1.56 -3.97 -12.38
C ARG A 368 2.57 -3.59 -13.44
N ALA A 369 2.53 -4.27 -14.57
CA ALA A 369 3.37 -3.97 -15.72
C ALA A 369 2.51 -3.41 -16.84
N ALA A 370 3.00 -2.37 -17.51
CA ALA A 370 2.48 -1.90 -18.79
C ALA A 370 3.65 -1.80 -19.77
N GLN A 371 3.36 -1.96 -21.05
CA GLN A 371 4.37 -1.88 -22.10
C GLN A 371 3.77 -1.17 -23.30
N HIS A 372 4.54 -0.26 -23.88
CA HIS A 372 4.22 0.41 -25.14
C HIS A 372 5.35 0.19 -26.14
N THR A 373 5.01 -0.27 -27.34
CA THR A 373 5.99 -0.48 -28.42
C THR A 373 5.67 0.42 -29.60
N ALA A 374 6.69 1.16 -30.05
CA ALA A 374 6.62 2.00 -31.22
C ALA A 374 7.66 1.60 -32.27
N VAL A 375 7.28 1.64 -33.55
CA VAL A 375 8.20 1.44 -34.67
C VAL A 375 8.28 2.71 -35.48
N ASN A 376 9.49 3.25 -35.67
CA ASN A 376 9.73 4.55 -36.30
C ASN A 376 8.84 5.66 -35.72
N GLY A 377 8.59 5.62 -34.41
CA GLY A 377 7.74 6.58 -33.69
C GLY A 377 6.23 6.44 -33.92
N ILE A 378 5.76 5.32 -34.48
CA ILE A 378 4.33 4.98 -34.55
C ILE A 378 4.05 3.99 -33.43
N LEU A 379 3.14 4.31 -32.50
CA LEU A 379 2.68 3.36 -31.49
C LEU A 379 1.94 2.21 -32.18
N VAL A 380 2.53 1.01 -32.13
CA VAL A 380 1.99 -0.18 -32.79
C VAL A 380 1.37 -1.16 -31.79
N ALA A 381 1.93 -1.28 -30.58
CA ALA A 381 1.46 -2.25 -29.59
C ALA A 381 1.39 -1.66 -28.18
N THR A 382 0.42 -2.15 -27.40
CA THR A 382 0.32 -1.89 -25.97
C THR A 382 -0.06 -3.17 -25.22
N GLY A 383 0.44 -3.32 -24.00
CA GLY A 383 0.15 -4.45 -23.12
C GLY A 383 0.05 -4.01 -21.68
N ARG A 384 -0.76 -4.72 -20.89
CA ARG A 384 -0.86 -4.53 -19.44
C ARG A 384 -1.03 -5.87 -18.76
N GLN A 385 -0.35 -6.06 -17.64
CA GLN A 385 -0.45 -7.25 -16.81
C GLN A 385 -0.45 -6.88 -15.34
N ARG A 386 -1.13 -7.71 -14.55
CA ARG A 386 -1.08 -7.65 -13.09
C ARG A 386 -0.87 -9.04 -12.51
N THR A 387 0.04 -9.17 -11.54
CA THR A 387 0.20 -10.41 -10.74
C THR A 387 -0.67 -10.35 -9.49
N ASP A 388 -1.08 -11.52 -9.00
CA ASP A 388 -1.81 -11.68 -7.73
C ASP A 388 -0.84 -12.22 -6.68
N GLY A 389 -0.37 -11.36 -5.78
CA GLY A 389 0.69 -11.72 -4.84
C GLY A 389 2.07 -11.84 -5.49
N LEU A 390 3.10 -11.91 -4.65
CA LEU A 390 4.46 -12.18 -5.10
C LEU A 390 5.26 -12.83 -3.97
N ASP A 391 5.51 -14.13 -4.10
CA ASP A 391 6.33 -14.89 -3.15
C ASP A 391 7.78 -14.37 -3.11
N ALA A 392 8.48 -14.69 -2.02
CA ALA A 392 9.90 -14.42 -1.91
C ALA A 392 10.71 -15.26 -2.93
N GLY A 393 11.76 -14.65 -3.48
CA GLY A 393 12.65 -15.27 -4.47
C GLY A 393 12.32 -14.89 -5.92
N ARG A 394 12.77 -15.74 -6.84
CA ARG A 394 12.56 -15.55 -8.28
C ARG A 394 11.13 -15.92 -8.66
N SER A 395 10.47 -15.01 -9.36
CA SER A 395 9.16 -15.23 -9.98
C SER A 395 9.21 -14.83 -11.46
N GLU A 396 8.36 -15.44 -12.26
CA GLU A 396 8.21 -15.13 -13.68
C GLU A 396 6.74 -14.89 -13.99
N PHE A 397 6.46 -13.90 -14.82
CA PHE A 397 5.13 -13.68 -15.38
C PHE A 397 5.23 -13.29 -16.85
N GLU A 398 4.19 -13.63 -17.61
CA GLU A 398 4.07 -13.25 -19.01
C GLU A 398 3.20 -11.98 -19.13
N LEU A 399 3.66 -11.05 -19.96
CA LEU A 399 2.95 -9.83 -20.37
C LEU A 399 2.69 -9.92 -21.88
N THR A 400 1.42 -10.04 -22.26
CA THR A 400 1.00 -9.96 -23.65
C THR A 400 0.76 -8.50 -24.05
N SER A 401 1.43 -8.06 -25.10
CA SER A 401 1.12 -6.80 -25.79
C SER A 401 0.50 -7.09 -27.14
N THR A 402 -0.56 -6.35 -27.50
CA THR A 402 -1.26 -6.54 -28.77
C THR A 402 -0.84 -5.44 -29.75
N MET A 403 -0.19 -5.83 -30.84
CA MET A 403 0.09 -4.95 -31.98
C MET A 403 -1.14 -4.83 -32.87
N ASN A 404 -1.46 -3.60 -33.30
CA ASN A 404 -2.51 -3.34 -34.30
C ASN A 404 -1.91 -3.35 -35.71
N ASN A 405 -2.26 -4.36 -36.51
CA ASN A 405 -1.70 -4.57 -37.85
C ASN A 405 -2.07 -3.43 -38.81
N SER A 406 -3.18 -2.71 -38.58
CA SER A 406 -3.57 -1.54 -39.38
C SER A 406 -2.55 -0.39 -39.32
N LYS A 407 -1.55 -0.46 -38.42
CA LYS A 407 -0.45 0.50 -38.34
C LYS A 407 0.72 0.17 -39.28
N VAL A 408 0.78 -1.05 -39.81
CA VAL A 408 1.86 -1.51 -40.69
C VAL A 408 2.00 -0.64 -41.94
N PRO A 409 0.94 -0.25 -42.69
CA PRO A 409 1.11 0.61 -43.87
C PRO A 409 1.81 1.95 -43.56
N ALA A 410 1.49 2.57 -42.42
CA ALA A 410 2.10 3.82 -41.99
C ALA A 410 3.57 3.62 -41.54
N TRP A 411 3.86 2.52 -40.85
CA TRP A 411 5.23 2.15 -40.50
C TRP A 411 6.06 1.86 -41.75
N TRP A 412 5.53 1.05 -42.67
CA TRP A 412 6.16 0.70 -43.94
C TRP A 412 6.57 1.94 -44.73
N ALA A 413 5.66 2.91 -44.88
CA ALA A 413 5.97 4.16 -45.56
C ALA A 413 7.12 4.92 -44.88
N ARG A 414 7.18 4.97 -43.54
CA ARG A 414 8.31 5.59 -42.82
C ARG A 414 9.61 4.82 -43.00
N HIS A 415 9.55 3.50 -42.99
CA HIS A 415 10.71 2.63 -43.19
C HIS A 415 11.33 2.87 -44.57
N VAL A 416 10.53 2.79 -45.65
CA VAL A 416 10.98 3.07 -47.03
C VAL A 416 11.57 4.48 -47.15
N ASN A 417 10.87 5.49 -46.63
CA ASN A 417 11.34 6.88 -46.69
C ASN A 417 12.60 7.16 -45.86
N ARG A 418 12.97 6.26 -44.94
CA ARG A 418 14.20 6.29 -44.14
C ARG A 418 15.31 5.43 -44.74
N GLY A 419 15.19 5.06 -46.01
CA GLY A 419 16.17 4.20 -46.69
C GLY A 419 16.08 2.75 -46.21
N GLU A 420 14.87 2.26 -45.98
CA GLU A 420 14.61 0.90 -45.47
C GLU A 420 15.21 0.63 -44.09
N ALA A 421 15.20 1.64 -43.21
CA ALA A 421 15.65 1.52 -41.82
C ALA A 421 14.49 1.70 -40.82
N SER A 422 14.43 0.84 -39.82
CA SER A 422 13.45 0.89 -38.74
C SER A 422 14.11 0.88 -37.37
N THR A 423 13.59 1.70 -36.46
CA THR A 423 13.88 1.63 -35.03
C THR A 423 12.62 1.16 -34.30
N VAL A 424 12.74 0.13 -33.48
CA VAL A 424 11.72 -0.30 -32.53
C VAL A 424 12.10 0.23 -31.15
N THR A 425 11.14 0.79 -30.43
CA THR A 425 11.32 1.24 -29.05
C THR A 425 10.20 0.69 -28.21
N THR A 426 10.56 -0.07 -27.18
CA THR A 426 9.64 -0.65 -26.21
C THR A 426 9.91 -0.02 -24.85
N THR A 427 8.91 0.68 -24.33
CA THR A 427 8.96 1.39 -23.04
C THR A 427 8.09 0.63 -22.04
N PRO A 428 8.71 -0.10 -21.09
CA PRO A 428 8.00 -0.73 -19.99
C PRO A 428 7.77 0.25 -18.82
N GLU A 429 6.62 0.12 -18.17
CA GLU A 429 6.29 0.78 -16.90
C GLU A 429 5.93 -0.30 -15.88
N VAL A 430 6.78 -0.51 -14.87
CA VAL A 430 6.58 -1.55 -13.86
C VAL A 430 6.44 -0.94 -12.48
N ARG A 431 5.38 -1.31 -11.77
CA ARG A 431 5.09 -0.83 -10.42
C ARG A 431 4.83 -2.00 -9.48
N ALA A 432 5.40 -1.96 -8.29
CA ALA A 432 5.01 -2.77 -7.15
C ALA A 432 3.84 -2.10 -6.43
N ASP A 433 2.76 -2.83 -6.17
CA ASP A 433 1.52 -2.35 -5.55
C ASP A 433 1.23 -3.19 -4.31
N LEU A 434 1.32 -2.55 -3.13
CA LEU A 434 1.07 -3.16 -1.81
C LEU A 434 -0.38 -2.97 -1.33
N GLY A 435 -1.26 -2.42 -2.17
CA GLY A 435 -2.65 -2.14 -1.86
C GLY A 435 -2.82 -0.78 -1.23
N PHE A 436 -2.05 -0.50 -0.18
CA PHE A 436 -2.08 0.79 0.48
C PHE A 436 -1.23 1.85 -0.24
N THR A 437 -0.24 1.44 -1.05
CA THR A 437 0.60 2.36 -1.83
C THR A 437 1.31 1.62 -2.98
N ARG A 438 2.09 2.36 -3.78
CA ARG A 438 2.85 1.83 -4.93
C ARG A 438 4.28 2.33 -4.97
N PHE A 439 5.14 1.57 -5.65
CA PHE A 439 6.54 1.92 -5.91
C PHE A 439 6.89 1.65 -7.36
N ASP A 440 7.64 2.56 -7.99
CA ASP A 440 8.24 2.27 -9.29
C ASP A 440 9.35 1.24 -9.14
N VAL A 441 9.29 0.23 -10.00
CA VAL A 441 10.34 -0.77 -10.20
C VAL A 441 11.17 -0.29 -11.39
N PRO A 442 12.45 0.07 -11.17
CA PRO A 442 13.31 0.54 -12.26
C PRO A 442 13.42 -0.50 -13.37
N VAL A 443 13.18 -0.05 -14.60
CA VAL A 443 13.27 -0.86 -15.82
C VAL A 443 13.79 0.04 -16.94
N VAL A 444 14.58 -0.53 -17.86
CA VAL A 444 15.17 0.21 -18.96
C VAL A 444 14.31 0.09 -20.22
N ASP A 445 14.26 1.16 -21.01
CA ASP A 445 13.71 1.12 -22.35
C ASP A 445 14.55 0.20 -23.24
N GLN A 446 13.87 -0.58 -24.07
CA GLN A 446 14.51 -1.46 -25.04
C GLN A 446 14.42 -0.85 -26.43
N ARG A 447 15.52 -0.88 -27.17
CA ARG A 447 15.62 -0.33 -28.52
C ARG A 447 16.33 -1.33 -29.42
N SER A 448 15.68 -1.72 -30.51
CA SER A 448 16.29 -2.49 -31.60
C SER A 448 16.21 -1.70 -32.90
N GLU A 449 17.13 -1.99 -33.82
CA GLU A 449 17.16 -1.39 -35.15
C GLU A 449 17.35 -2.51 -36.18
N PHE A 450 16.63 -2.43 -37.29
CA PHE A 450 16.79 -3.36 -38.41
C PHE A 450 16.65 -2.60 -39.73
N GLU A 451 17.32 -3.15 -40.75
CA GLU A 451 17.34 -2.60 -42.09
C GLU A 451 16.93 -3.68 -43.10
N THR A 452 16.31 -3.27 -44.20
CA THR A 452 16.13 -4.14 -45.36
C THR A 452 16.81 -3.53 -46.59
N ASN A 453 16.91 -4.32 -47.65
CA ASN A 453 17.36 -3.82 -48.95
C ASN A 453 16.58 -4.54 -50.06
N LEU A 454 15.30 -4.18 -50.19
CA LEU A 454 14.34 -4.85 -51.07
C LEU A 454 14.68 -4.65 -52.55
N LEU A 455 15.31 -3.54 -52.93
CA LEU A 455 15.64 -3.25 -54.33
C LEU A 455 17.06 -3.67 -54.71
N ALA A 456 17.82 -4.31 -53.81
CA ALA A 456 19.18 -4.76 -54.07
C ALA A 456 19.27 -5.64 -55.33
N GLY A 457 20.18 -5.31 -56.25
CA GLY A 457 20.39 -6.08 -57.47
C GLY A 457 19.37 -5.81 -58.57
N MET A 458 18.28 -5.08 -58.30
CA MET A 458 17.33 -4.67 -59.32
C MET A 458 17.87 -3.46 -60.06
N GLY A 459 18.03 -3.58 -61.38
CA GLY A 459 18.61 -2.51 -62.21
C GLY A 459 20.13 -2.38 -62.12
N ASP A 460 20.81 -3.22 -61.33
CA ASP A 460 22.28 -3.36 -61.31
C ASP A 460 22.79 -4.32 -62.41
N GLY A 461 21.88 -4.90 -63.19
CA GLY A 461 22.19 -5.87 -64.26
C GLY A 461 22.85 -5.23 -65.48
N GLU A 462 23.65 -6.03 -66.19
CA GLU A 462 24.14 -5.66 -67.51
C GLU A 462 22.97 -5.51 -68.51
N ALA A 463 23.22 -4.83 -69.63
CA ALA A 463 22.22 -4.64 -70.66
C ALA A 463 21.67 -5.99 -71.15
N GLU A 464 20.34 -6.08 -71.25
CA GLU A 464 19.61 -7.28 -71.61
C GLU A 464 19.16 -7.21 -73.07
N THR A 465 19.45 -8.24 -73.86
CA THR A 465 18.95 -8.33 -75.24
C THR A 465 17.59 -9.02 -75.26
N VAL A 466 16.58 -8.32 -75.77
CA VAL A 466 15.23 -8.80 -75.99
C VAL A 466 15.10 -9.34 -77.40
N ALA A 467 14.52 -10.54 -77.54
CA ALA A 467 14.23 -11.16 -78.83
C ALA A 467 12.72 -11.22 -79.10
N VAL A 468 12.34 -11.10 -80.38
CA VAL A 468 10.97 -11.34 -80.89
C VAL A 468 11.05 -12.39 -82.00
N ASP A 469 10.28 -13.47 -81.88
CA ASP A 469 10.34 -14.64 -82.78
C ASP A 469 11.77 -15.21 -82.93
N GLY A 470 12.54 -15.17 -81.82
CA GLY A 470 13.93 -15.66 -81.77
C GLY A 470 14.96 -14.79 -82.48
N ARG A 471 14.61 -13.56 -82.88
CA ARG A 471 15.54 -12.56 -83.43
C ARG A 471 15.70 -11.41 -82.46
N GLU A 472 16.92 -10.91 -82.30
CA GLU A 472 17.19 -9.72 -81.50
C GLU A 472 16.32 -8.56 -81.99
N ALA A 473 15.66 -7.90 -81.05
CA ALA A 473 14.70 -6.83 -81.32
C ALA A 473 15.14 -5.52 -80.66
N MET A 474 15.59 -5.57 -79.41
CA MET A 474 15.90 -4.38 -78.62
C MET A 474 16.88 -4.73 -77.50
N VAL A 475 17.73 -3.79 -77.09
CA VAL A 475 18.53 -3.93 -75.87
C VAL A 475 17.94 -3.03 -74.78
N VAL A 476 17.73 -3.57 -73.59
CA VAL A 476 17.23 -2.84 -72.41
C VAL A 476 18.38 -2.65 -71.44
N ARG A 477 18.70 -1.40 -71.12
CA ARG A 477 19.75 -1.05 -70.17
C ARG A 477 19.13 -0.36 -68.95
N PRO A 478 19.05 -1.00 -67.79
CA PRO A 478 18.60 -0.30 -66.58
C PRO A 478 19.60 0.79 -66.20
N GLU A 479 19.09 1.93 -65.76
CA GLU A 479 19.91 3.07 -65.31
C GLU A 479 19.78 3.30 -63.81
N SER A 480 18.56 3.22 -63.28
CA SER A 480 18.29 3.37 -61.85
C SER A 480 16.97 2.74 -61.46
N VAL A 481 16.96 2.04 -60.34
CA VAL A 481 15.75 1.57 -59.67
C VAL A 481 15.82 2.02 -58.22
N ARG A 482 14.83 2.79 -57.77
CA ARG A 482 14.82 3.35 -56.41
C ARG A 482 13.42 3.58 -55.90
N TRP A 483 13.28 3.65 -54.58
CA TRP A 483 12.05 4.14 -53.97
C TRP A 483 11.84 5.63 -54.28
N GLY A 484 10.60 5.97 -54.60
CA GLY A 484 10.11 7.33 -54.48
C GLY A 484 9.54 7.59 -53.08
N GLN A 485 8.83 8.71 -52.90
CA GLN A 485 8.24 9.08 -51.62
C GLN A 485 7.01 8.21 -51.29
N ALA A 486 7.11 7.36 -50.28
CA ALA A 486 6.02 6.49 -49.83
C ALA A 486 5.03 7.23 -48.92
N THR A 487 3.75 6.86 -49.01
CA THR A 487 2.66 7.22 -48.09
C THR A 487 2.02 5.96 -47.52
N PRO A 488 1.15 6.02 -46.49
CA PRO A 488 0.43 4.84 -46.02
C PRO A 488 -0.42 4.13 -47.10
N GLU A 489 -0.74 4.82 -48.20
CA GLU A 489 -1.54 4.29 -49.31
C GLU A 489 -0.68 3.72 -50.43
N THR A 490 0.52 4.26 -50.70
CA THR A 490 1.36 3.78 -51.81
C THR A 490 2.85 3.91 -51.56
N ALA A 491 3.63 2.92 -52.03
CA ALA A 491 5.08 2.99 -52.15
C ALA A 491 5.46 2.96 -53.64
N PRO A 492 5.94 4.07 -54.22
CA PRO A 492 6.39 4.09 -55.61
C PRO A 492 7.82 3.54 -55.74
N ILE A 493 8.05 2.70 -56.74
CA ILE A 493 9.40 2.37 -57.23
C ILE A 493 9.59 3.07 -58.58
N ASP A 494 10.53 4.00 -58.65
CA ASP A 494 10.88 4.72 -59.87
C ASP A 494 11.96 3.94 -60.64
N VAL A 495 11.66 3.63 -61.89
CA VAL A 495 12.52 2.89 -62.81
C VAL A 495 12.90 3.81 -63.97
N ASN A 496 14.20 3.96 -64.21
CA ASN A 496 14.73 4.54 -65.44
C ASN A 496 15.56 3.49 -66.17
N ALA A 497 15.33 3.40 -67.48
CA ALA A 497 16.06 2.50 -68.36
C ALA A 497 16.21 3.15 -69.75
N THR A 498 17.23 2.75 -70.49
CA THR A 498 17.39 3.10 -71.90
C THR A 498 17.05 1.90 -72.77
N LEU A 499 16.19 2.12 -73.76
CA LEU A 499 15.84 1.18 -74.82
C LEU A 499 16.71 1.48 -76.04
N GLU A 500 17.48 0.52 -76.54
CA GLU A 500 18.34 0.68 -77.71
C GLU A 500 17.81 -0.18 -78.86
N ASN A 501 17.55 0.43 -80.02
CA ASN A 501 17.08 -0.27 -81.22
C ASN A 501 18.22 -0.42 -82.24
N GLU A 502 18.82 -1.61 -82.29
CA GLU A 502 19.86 -1.93 -83.28
C GLU A 502 19.29 -2.43 -84.63
N GLN A 503 17.96 -2.49 -84.77
CA GLN A 503 17.30 -2.99 -85.97
C GLN A 503 17.21 -1.90 -87.06
N PRO A 504 17.15 -2.29 -88.35
CA PRO A 504 16.97 -1.35 -89.47
C PRO A 504 15.55 -0.80 -89.60
N ALA A 505 14.63 -1.20 -88.71
CA ALA A 505 13.23 -0.78 -88.67
C ALA A 505 12.86 -0.32 -87.24
N PRO A 506 11.87 0.56 -87.07
CA PRO A 506 11.45 1.01 -85.75
C PRO A 506 10.88 -0.15 -84.93
N VAL A 507 11.17 -0.14 -83.62
CA VAL A 507 10.69 -1.11 -82.64
C VAL A 507 9.80 -0.39 -81.65
N THR A 508 8.63 -0.96 -81.35
CA THR A 508 7.66 -0.33 -80.44
C THR A 508 7.42 -1.21 -79.22
N VAL A 509 7.65 -0.65 -78.03
CA VAL A 509 7.19 -1.22 -76.77
C VAL A 509 5.77 -0.71 -76.54
N THR A 510 4.80 -1.57 -76.80
CA THR A 510 3.37 -1.23 -76.73
C THR A 510 2.81 -1.28 -75.32
N GLU A 511 3.37 -2.14 -74.47
CA GLU A 511 2.94 -2.33 -73.10
C GLU A 511 4.11 -2.75 -72.21
N ILE A 512 4.19 -2.18 -71.01
CA ILE A 512 5.05 -2.67 -69.93
C ILE A 512 4.14 -3.05 -68.75
N ARG A 513 4.12 -4.33 -68.38
CA ARG A 513 3.37 -4.83 -67.23
C ARG A 513 4.32 -5.16 -66.10
N TYR A 514 3.91 -4.90 -64.87
CA TYR A 514 4.67 -5.27 -63.69
C TYR A 514 3.77 -5.94 -62.64
N ARG A 515 4.34 -6.95 -61.98
CA ARG A 515 3.76 -7.60 -60.82
C ARG A 515 4.78 -7.59 -59.69
N VAL A 516 4.38 -7.05 -58.55
CA VAL A 516 5.18 -7.04 -57.32
C VAL A 516 4.41 -7.75 -56.22
N ALA A 517 5.05 -8.71 -55.58
CA ALA A 517 4.49 -9.44 -54.46
C ALA A 517 5.54 -9.65 -53.36
N LEU A 518 5.10 -9.54 -52.12
CA LEU A 518 5.84 -10.04 -50.96
C LEU A 518 5.07 -11.23 -50.41
N ASN A 519 5.74 -12.38 -50.32
CA ASN A 519 5.07 -13.64 -50.04
C ASN A 519 3.93 -13.88 -51.05
N ASP A 520 2.74 -14.21 -50.55
CA ASP A 520 1.55 -14.44 -51.37
C ASP A 520 0.72 -13.16 -51.58
N VAL A 521 1.17 -12.02 -51.04
CA VAL A 521 0.47 -10.73 -51.08
C VAL A 521 0.94 -9.90 -52.28
N VAL A 522 0.01 -9.63 -53.19
CA VAL A 522 0.29 -8.88 -54.43
C VAL A 522 0.10 -7.39 -54.19
N LEU A 523 1.21 -6.66 -54.09
CA LEU A 523 1.20 -5.21 -53.89
C LEU A 523 0.92 -4.45 -55.19
N ALA A 524 1.29 -5.04 -56.34
CA ALA A 524 0.95 -4.48 -57.63
C ALA A 524 0.80 -5.57 -58.70
N ASN A 525 -0.14 -5.37 -59.61
CA ASN A 525 -0.27 -6.10 -60.87
C ASN A 525 -0.91 -5.15 -61.90
N ARG A 526 -0.09 -4.33 -62.54
CA ARG A 526 -0.53 -3.14 -63.30
C ARG A 526 0.28 -2.99 -64.59
N THR A 527 -0.21 -2.14 -65.48
CA THR A 527 0.48 -1.72 -66.71
C THR A 527 1.03 -0.31 -66.48
N ALA A 528 2.31 -0.10 -66.80
CA ALA A 528 2.92 1.22 -66.80
C ALA A 528 2.35 2.08 -67.95
N PRO A 529 2.16 3.39 -67.75
CA PRO A 529 1.59 4.25 -68.78
C PRO A 529 2.60 4.49 -69.90
N GLY A 530 2.12 4.52 -71.14
CA GLY A 530 2.90 4.93 -72.31
C GLY A 530 3.15 3.82 -73.33
N THR A 531 3.53 4.26 -74.51
CA THR A 531 4.01 3.43 -75.62
C THR A 531 5.27 4.11 -76.15
N HIS A 532 6.31 3.33 -76.41
CA HIS A 532 7.63 3.84 -76.77
C HIS A 532 8.03 3.30 -78.13
N THR A 533 8.30 4.17 -79.10
CA THR A 533 8.71 3.77 -80.45
C THR A 533 10.12 4.30 -80.69
N VAL A 534 11.08 3.38 -80.74
CA VAL A 534 12.50 3.69 -80.91
C VAL A 534 12.85 3.58 -82.40
N PRO A 535 13.29 4.66 -83.07
CA PRO A 535 13.69 4.60 -84.47
C PRO A 535 14.89 3.69 -84.73
N PRO A 536 15.16 3.31 -86.00
CA PRO A 536 16.31 2.47 -86.34
C PRO A 536 17.65 3.08 -85.92
N GLY A 537 18.46 2.33 -85.18
CA GLY A 537 19.78 2.75 -84.72
C GLY A 537 19.78 3.83 -83.63
N GLU A 538 18.63 4.16 -83.06
CA GLU A 538 18.47 5.16 -82.01
C GLU A 538 18.25 4.50 -80.63
N SER A 539 18.32 5.32 -79.58
CA SER A 539 18.02 4.91 -78.21
C SER A 539 17.02 5.88 -77.59
N GLU A 540 16.13 5.37 -76.74
CA GLU A 540 15.13 6.15 -76.00
C GLU A 540 15.25 5.87 -74.49
N SER A 541 15.45 6.92 -73.69
CA SER A 541 15.38 6.81 -72.24
C SER A 541 13.91 6.84 -71.79
N ILE A 542 13.51 5.81 -71.05
CA ILE A 542 12.17 5.65 -70.51
C ILE A 542 12.20 5.74 -68.98
N GLY A 543 11.17 6.35 -68.41
CA GLY A 543 10.97 6.45 -66.97
C GLY A 543 9.53 6.06 -66.62
N PHE A 544 9.35 5.13 -65.71
CA PHE A 544 8.03 4.74 -65.22
C PHE A 544 8.05 4.43 -63.72
N THR A 545 6.89 4.60 -63.08
CA THR A 545 6.72 4.32 -61.66
C THR A 545 5.86 3.07 -61.46
N MET A 546 6.40 2.11 -60.71
CA MET A 546 5.63 0.98 -60.20
C MET A 546 4.98 1.39 -58.88
N ALA A 547 3.68 1.66 -58.90
CA ALA A 547 2.96 2.07 -57.69
C ALA A 547 2.46 0.83 -56.93
N LEU A 548 3.04 0.58 -55.76
CA LEU A 548 2.64 -0.50 -54.85
C LEU A 548 1.49 -0.05 -53.95
N ASP A 549 0.55 -0.94 -53.68
CA ASP A 549 -0.56 -0.73 -52.76
C ASP A 549 -0.13 -1.04 -51.32
N ASN A 550 0.08 0.01 -50.52
CA ASN A 550 0.51 -0.16 -49.14
C ASN A 550 -0.63 -0.61 -48.21
N GLN A 551 -1.89 -0.51 -48.65
CA GLN A 551 -3.03 -0.95 -47.83
C GLN A 551 -3.04 -2.46 -47.61
N ARG A 552 -2.22 -3.22 -48.33
CA ARG A 552 -2.04 -4.66 -48.18
C ARG A 552 -0.83 -5.05 -47.31
N MET A 553 -0.12 -4.07 -46.75
CA MET A 553 1.08 -4.36 -45.96
C MET A 553 0.75 -4.98 -44.60
N ASP A 554 -0.45 -4.78 -44.07
CA ASP A 554 -0.97 -5.52 -42.92
C ASP A 554 -1.21 -7.00 -43.24
N GLU A 555 -1.76 -7.34 -44.41
CA GLU A 555 -1.86 -8.73 -44.89
C GLU A 555 -0.47 -9.37 -45.03
N TRP A 556 0.50 -8.63 -45.60
CA TRP A 556 1.88 -9.10 -45.73
C TRP A 556 2.50 -9.39 -44.37
N TRP A 557 2.33 -8.47 -43.41
CA TRP A 557 2.89 -8.59 -42.08
C TRP A 557 2.52 -9.91 -41.40
N VAL A 558 1.25 -10.31 -41.50
CA VAL A 558 0.79 -11.60 -40.96
C VAL A 558 1.56 -12.77 -41.56
N THR A 559 1.77 -12.77 -42.87
CA THR A 559 2.52 -13.84 -43.54
C THR A 559 4.01 -13.83 -43.20
N HIS A 560 4.57 -12.64 -42.96
CA HIS A 560 5.96 -12.44 -42.62
C HIS A 560 6.28 -12.95 -41.21
N VAL A 561 5.49 -12.55 -40.21
CA VAL A 561 5.68 -13.00 -38.82
C VAL A 561 5.48 -14.52 -38.71
N ARG A 562 4.42 -15.07 -39.33
CA ARG A 562 4.17 -16.53 -39.34
C ARG A 562 5.27 -17.36 -39.99
N ARG A 563 6.15 -16.73 -40.79
CA ARG A 563 7.31 -17.36 -41.43
C ARG A 563 8.61 -17.09 -40.68
N GLY A 564 8.54 -16.70 -39.41
CA GLY A 564 9.71 -16.38 -38.60
C GLY A 564 10.43 -15.15 -39.13
N GLU A 565 9.67 -14.09 -39.38
CA GLU A 565 10.18 -12.83 -39.93
C GLU A 565 10.92 -12.99 -41.27
N SER A 566 10.39 -13.85 -42.15
CA SER A 566 10.95 -14.11 -43.47
C SER A 566 9.93 -13.84 -44.57
N SER A 567 10.37 -13.15 -45.63
CA SER A 567 9.55 -12.80 -46.78
C SER A 567 10.26 -13.06 -48.09
N ASN A 568 9.55 -13.60 -49.08
CA ASN A 568 10.03 -13.68 -50.46
C ASN A 568 9.50 -12.50 -51.27
N LEU A 569 10.37 -11.65 -51.77
CA LEU A 569 10.04 -10.58 -52.71
C LEU A 569 10.11 -11.12 -54.14
N THR A 570 9.07 -10.88 -54.93
CA THR A 570 9.07 -11.13 -56.37
C THR A 570 8.66 -9.87 -57.10
N VAL A 571 9.56 -9.35 -57.93
CA VAL A 571 9.29 -8.28 -58.91
C VAL A 571 9.39 -8.91 -60.29
N ALA A 572 8.33 -8.83 -61.08
CA ALA A 572 8.26 -9.35 -62.43
C ALA A 572 7.82 -8.23 -63.37
N VAL A 573 8.72 -7.83 -64.28
CA VAL A 573 8.45 -6.84 -65.32
C VAL A 573 8.45 -7.55 -66.67
N THR A 574 7.43 -7.30 -67.49
CA THR A 574 7.30 -7.84 -68.84
C THR A 574 6.98 -6.73 -69.83
N ALA A 575 7.55 -6.77 -71.02
CA ALA A 575 7.27 -5.82 -72.09
C ALA A 575 6.70 -6.53 -73.32
N THR A 576 5.66 -5.95 -73.92
CA THR A 576 5.12 -6.38 -75.22
C THR A 576 5.79 -5.58 -76.32
N VAL A 577 6.66 -6.24 -77.07
CA VAL A 577 7.51 -5.63 -78.10
C VAL A 577 6.95 -5.99 -79.48
N GLU A 578 6.66 -4.96 -80.27
CA GLU A 578 6.19 -5.06 -81.64
C GLU A 578 7.32 -4.67 -82.61
N THR A 579 7.58 -5.57 -83.55
CA THR A 579 8.55 -5.41 -84.64
C THR A 579 7.89 -5.76 -85.97
N GLN A 580 8.62 -5.61 -87.09
CA GLN A 580 8.15 -6.13 -88.38
C GLN A 580 8.07 -7.66 -88.43
N ALA A 581 8.77 -8.38 -87.54
CA ALA A 581 8.78 -9.84 -87.50
C ALA A 581 7.52 -10.39 -86.80
N GLY A 582 7.01 -9.67 -85.80
CA GLY A 582 5.88 -10.08 -84.97
C GLY A 582 5.76 -9.25 -83.71
N THR A 583 4.86 -9.69 -82.82
CA THR A 583 4.65 -9.11 -81.49
C THR A 583 4.85 -10.20 -80.44
N GLU A 584 5.71 -9.96 -79.45
CA GLU A 584 5.98 -10.92 -78.37
C GLU A 584 6.01 -10.21 -77.01
N THR A 585 5.47 -10.86 -75.98
CA THR A 585 5.59 -10.41 -74.59
C THR A 585 6.76 -11.12 -73.96
N VAL A 586 7.80 -10.36 -73.62
CA VAL A 586 9.02 -10.86 -73.00
C VAL A 586 9.09 -10.44 -71.54
N ARG A 587 9.76 -11.24 -70.71
CA ARG A 587 10.18 -10.81 -69.37
C ARG A 587 11.44 -9.96 -69.51
N LEU A 588 11.51 -8.89 -68.73
CA LEU A 588 12.71 -8.05 -68.61
C LEU A 588 13.43 -8.48 -67.33
N ASP A 589 14.38 -9.40 -67.46
CA ASP A 589 15.13 -9.96 -66.33
C ASP A 589 16.01 -8.90 -65.64
N SER A 590 16.55 -7.94 -66.39
CA SER A 590 17.31 -6.79 -65.86
C SER A 590 16.49 -5.88 -64.94
N LEU A 591 15.15 -5.89 -65.08
CA LEU A 591 14.19 -5.14 -64.28
C LEU A 591 13.33 -6.04 -63.37
N SER A 592 13.66 -7.32 -63.28
CA SER A 592 12.93 -8.27 -62.45
C SER A 592 13.83 -8.86 -61.38
N GLN A 593 13.26 -9.31 -60.27
CA GLN A 593 14.03 -9.96 -59.21
C GLN A 593 13.19 -10.94 -58.39
N ASN A 594 13.90 -11.86 -57.73
CA ASN A 594 13.36 -12.73 -56.69
C ASN A 594 14.39 -12.84 -55.58
N SER A 595 14.03 -12.42 -54.36
CA SER A 595 14.92 -12.39 -53.21
C SER A 595 14.19 -12.77 -51.93
N THR A 596 14.94 -13.25 -50.94
CA THR A 596 14.43 -13.52 -49.60
C THR A 596 14.97 -12.45 -48.65
N VAL A 597 14.08 -11.92 -47.81
CA VAL A 597 14.36 -10.84 -46.87
C VAL A 597 13.96 -11.33 -45.48
N THR A 598 14.86 -11.19 -44.52
CA THR A 598 14.64 -11.56 -43.12
C THR A 598 14.82 -10.34 -42.24
N THR A 599 14.01 -10.22 -41.20
CA THR A 599 14.16 -9.18 -40.17
C THR A 599 14.34 -9.80 -38.79
N ASP A 600 14.73 -8.95 -37.85
CA ASP A 600 14.66 -9.20 -36.42
C ASP A 600 14.05 -7.96 -35.75
N VAL A 601 12.73 -7.87 -35.77
CA VAL A 601 11.96 -6.70 -35.33
C VAL A 601 12.00 -6.60 -33.81
N LEU A 602 11.83 -7.71 -33.09
CA LEU A 602 11.85 -7.69 -31.64
C LEU A 602 13.28 -7.50 -31.09
N GLY A 603 14.30 -8.02 -31.78
CA GLY A 603 15.69 -8.03 -31.33
C GLY A 603 15.92 -9.07 -30.24
N ASP A 604 17.12 -9.66 -30.19
CA ASP A 604 17.60 -10.39 -29.00
C ASP A 604 17.70 -9.44 -27.79
N SER A 605 17.28 -9.92 -26.61
CA SER A 605 17.35 -9.24 -25.30
C SER A 605 18.77 -9.02 -24.80
#